data_AF-A0AAJ4ZL11-F1
#
_entry.id   AF-A0AAJ4ZL11-F1
#
_cell.length_a   1.000
_cell.length_b   1.000
_cell.length_c   1.000
_cell.angle_alpha   90.00
_cell.angle_beta   90.00
_cell.angle_gamma   90.00
#
_symmetry.space_group_name_H-M   'P 1'
#
loop_
_entity.id
_entity.type
_entity.pdbx_description
1 polymer ?
#
loop_
_entity_poly.entity_id
_entity_poly.type
_entity_poly.pdbx_seq_one_letter_code
_entity_poly.pdbx_strand_id
1 'polypeptide(L)' 'MGTITERKRRGGSIGYTAQIRLKERGVVVYTEAKTFDRAQAASAWLKKREKELAQPGARETAKEEDPLLSR' A
#
# COMPACT_ATOMS: atom_id res chain seq x y z
N MET A 1 1.42 2.79 -5.44
CA MET A 1 2.39 1.78 -5.93
C MET A 1 2.76 0.87 -4.78
N GLY A 2 2.64 -0.44 -4.97
CA GLY A 2 3.08 -1.45 -4.02
C GLY A 2 4.54 -1.84 -4.27
N THR A 3 5.31 -2.07 -3.22
CA THR A 3 6.74 -2.43 -3.26
C THR A 3 6.94 -3.68 -2.40
N ILE A 4 7.65 -4.68 -2.93
CA ILE A 4 8.09 -5.84 -2.15
C ILE A 4 9.56 -5.62 -1.81
N THR A 5 9.87 -5.66 -0.52
CA THR A 5 11.25 -5.62 -0.04
C THR A 5 11.61 -6.98 0.55
N GLU A 6 12.64 -7.59 -0.02
CA GLU A 6 13.19 -8.86 0.46
C GLU A 6 14.33 -8.56 1.42
N ARG A 7 14.24 -9.06 2.65
CA ARG A 7 15.30 -8.93 3.66
C ARG A 7 15.78 -10.29 4.12
N LYS A 8 17.03 -10.61 3.80
CA LYS A 8 17.73 -11.78 4.33
C LYS A 8 18.10 -11.52 5.80
N ARG A 9 17.56 -12.33 6.72
CA ARG A 9 17.91 -12.27 8.15
C ARG A 9 19.19 -13.06 8.41
N ARG A 10 19.87 -12.74 9.52
CA ARG A 10 21.12 -13.41 9.94
C ARG A 10 20.97 -14.92 10.11
N GLY A 11 19.76 -15.42 10.38
CA GLY A 11 19.43 -16.85 10.51
C GLY A 11 19.16 -17.58 9.18
N GLY A 12 19.39 -16.95 8.01
CA GLY A 12 19.16 -17.57 6.70
C GLY A 12 17.72 -17.48 6.19
N SER A 13 16.75 -17.13 7.05
CA SER A 13 15.37 -16.86 6.64
C SER A 13 15.26 -15.59 5.79
N ILE A 14 14.46 -15.65 4.73
CA ILE A 14 14.14 -14.50 3.88
C ILE A 14 12.77 -13.97 4.29
N GLY A 15 12.72 -12.72 4.76
CA GLY A 15 11.47 -12.03 5.02
C GLY A 15 11.08 -11.18 3.82
N TYR A 16 9.88 -11.38 3.31
CA TYR A 16 9.27 -10.64 2.22
C TYR A 16 8.30 -9.61 2.79
N THR A 17 8.67 -8.34 2.76
CA THR A 17 7.83 -7.24 3.25
C THR A 17 7.14 -6.59 2.06
N ALA A 18 5.84 -6.84 1.90
CA ALA A 18 5.04 -6.12 0.93
C ALA A 18 4.54 -4.82 1.57
N GLN A 19 4.86 -3.69 0.95
CA GLN A 19 4.41 -2.36 1.35
C GLN A 19 3.53 -1.79 0.25
N ILE A 20 2.41 -1.20 0.61
CA ILE A 20 1.51 -0.54 -0.32
C ILE A 20 1.32 0.88 0.15
N ARG A 21 1.58 1.82 -0.75
CA ARG A 21 1.29 3.23 -0.55
C ARG A 21 0.35 3.68 -1.65
N LEU A 22 -0.86 4.07 -1.27
CA LEU A 22 -1.81 4.73 -2.14
C LEU A 22 -1.80 6.22 -1.81
N LYS A 23 -1.52 7.02 -2.84
CA LYS A 23 -1.71 8.46 -2.80
C LYS A 23 -2.91 8.77 -3.65
N GLU A 24 -3.85 9.51 -3.09
CA GLU A 24 -4.99 10.04 -3.82
C GLU A 24 -5.00 11.56 -3.65
N ARG A 25 -5.07 12.29 -4.78
CA ARG A 25 -5.05 13.77 -4.81
C ARG A 25 -3.90 14.41 -4.01
N GLY A 26 -2.71 13.79 -4.02
CA GLY A 26 -1.53 14.32 -3.34
C GLY A 26 -1.42 13.94 -1.84
N VAL A 27 -2.46 13.36 -1.25
CA VAL A 27 -2.46 12.90 0.15
C VAL A 27 -2.26 11.38 0.20
N VAL A 28 -1.46 10.91 1.16
CA VAL A 28 -1.32 9.47 1.41
C VAL A 28 -2.57 8.99 2.17
N VAL A 29 -3.53 8.42 1.43
CA VAL A 29 -4.80 7.94 2.00
C VAL A 29 -4.67 6.56 2.63
N TYR A 30 -3.73 5.75 2.17
CA TYR A 30 -3.58 4.38 2.67
C TYR A 30 -2.12 3.93 2.61
N THR A 31 -1.63 3.43 3.73
CA THR A 31 -0.33 2.77 3.82
C THR A 31 -0.50 1.46 4.58
N GLU A 32 -0.18 0.35 3.93
CA GLU A 32 -0.18 -0.96 4.58
C GLU A 32 1.13 -1.68 4.31
N ALA A 33 1.71 -2.26 5.36
CA ALA A 33 2.92 -3.05 5.27
C ALA A 33 2.67 -4.41 5.91
N LYS A 34 2.97 -5.49 5.19
CA LYS A 34 2.83 -6.85 5.69
C LYS A 34 4.06 -7.68 5.37
N THR A 35 4.58 -8.31 6.40
CA THR A 35 5.77 -9.18 6.29
C THR A 35 5.32 -10.63 6.20
N PHE A 36 5.91 -11.37 5.27
CA PHE A 36 5.69 -12.79 5.04
C PHE A 36 7.03 -13.51 4.97
N ASP A 37 7.07 -14.77 5.35
CA ASP A 37 8.29 -15.60 5.20
C ASP A 37 8.39 -16.24 3.80
N ARG A 38 7.40 -16.03 2.91
CA ARG A 38 7.37 -16.58 1.54
C ARG A 38 7.11 -15.51 0.47
N ALA A 39 7.88 -15.58 -0.62
CA ALA A 39 7.73 -14.70 -1.79
C ALA A 39 6.33 -14.76 -2.40
N GLN A 40 5.82 -15.98 -2.59
CA GLN A 40 4.50 -16.20 -3.17
C GLN A 40 3.38 -15.61 -2.30
N ALA A 41 3.50 -15.67 -0.98
CA ALA A 41 2.52 -15.08 -0.08
C ALA A 41 2.52 -13.55 -0.19
N ALA A 42 3.69 -12.92 -0.26
CA ALA A 42 3.82 -11.48 -0.46
C ALA A 42 3.25 -11.03 -1.82
N SER A 43 3.56 -11.75 -2.90
CA SER A 43 3.05 -11.45 -4.25
C SER A 43 1.52 -11.63 -4.35
N ALA A 44 0.98 -12.73 -3.80
CA ALA A 44 -0.46 -12.99 -3.78
C ALA A 44 -1.21 -11.94 -2.93
N TRP A 45 -0.63 -11.54 -1.80
CA TRP A 45 -1.19 -10.48 -0.96
C TRP A 45 -1.20 -9.13 -1.68
N LEU A 46 -0.11 -8.78 -2.36
CA LEU A 46 -0.05 -7.57 -3.17
C LEU A 46 -1.10 -7.57 -4.28
N LYS A 47 -1.25 -8.67 -5.02
CA LYS A 47 -2.31 -8.78 -6.05
C LYS A 47 -3.71 -8.65 -5.47
N LYS A 48 -3.99 -9.27 -4.31
CA LYS A 48 -5.28 -9.13 -3.62
C LYS A 48 -5.52 -7.69 -3.20
N ARG A 49 -4.55 -7.07 -2.53
CA ARG A 49 -4.67 -5.68 -2.06
C ARG A 49 -4.70 -4.68 -3.19
N GLU A 50 -3.92 -4.87 -4.24
CA GLU A 50 -3.96 -4.04 -5.45
C GLU A 50 -5.34 -4.14 -6.11
N LYS A 51 -5.96 -5.33 -6.18
CA LYS A 51 -7.33 -5.49 -6.68
C LYS A 51 -8.40 -4.84 -5.79
N GLU A 52 -8.23 -4.89 -4.47
CA GLU A 52 -9.11 -4.19 -3.52
C GLU A 52 -8.95 -2.66 -3.64
N LEU A 53 -7.72 -2.17 -3.72
CA LEU A 53 -7.40 -0.74 -3.89
C LEU A 53 -7.70 -0.23 -5.31
N ALA A 54 -7.72 -1.10 -6.31
CA ALA A 54 -8.17 -0.83 -7.68
C ALA A 54 -9.70 -0.82 -7.82
N GLN A 55 -10.44 -1.14 -6.75
CA GLN A 55 -11.84 -0.81 -6.60
C GLN A 55 -12.04 0.43 -5.69
N PRO A 56 -11.50 1.62 -6.04
CA PRO A 56 -11.82 2.85 -5.34
C PRO A 56 -13.18 3.33 -5.84
N GLY A 57 -14.25 2.67 -5.41
CA GLY A 57 -15.62 3.18 -5.50
C GLY A 57 -15.91 4.32 -4.51
N ALA A 58 -14.89 4.78 -3.76
CA ALA A 58 -14.99 5.83 -2.74
C ALA A 58 -14.29 7.13 -3.18
N ARG A 59 -14.41 7.50 -4.47
CA ARG A 59 -13.74 8.67 -5.05
C ARG A 59 -14.34 10.03 -4.66
N GLU A 60 -15.35 10.12 -3.79
CA GLU A 60 -16.19 11.33 -3.73
C GLU A 60 -16.35 12.05 -2.39
N THR A 61 -16.08 11.46 -1.22
CA THR A 61 -16.40 12.15 0.05
C THR A 61 -15.32 13.12 0.56
N ALA A 62 -14.15 13.19 -0.08
CA ALA A 62 -13.10 14.17 0.25
C ALA A 62 -13.03 15.32 -0.77
N LYS A 63 -14.16 15.66 -1.43
CA LYS A 63 -14.28 16.87 -2.24
C LYS A 63 -14.69 18.11 -1.43
N GLU A 64 -15.03 17.99 -0.14
CA GLU A 64 -15.72 19.08 0.57
C GLU A 64 -14.88 19.85 1.61
N GLU A 65 -13.60 19.54 1.80
CA GLU A 65 -12.78 20.26 2.79
C GLU A 65 -11.42 20.69 2.23
N ASP A 66 -11.43 21.48 1.16
CA ASP A 66 -10.33 22.42 0.96
C ASP A 66 -10.89 23.76 0.46
N PRO A 67 -11.61 24.52 1.31
CA PRO A 67 -11.73 25.94 1.08
C PRO A 67 -10.40 26.59 1.47
N LEU A 68 -9.69 27.04 0.44
CA LEU A 68 -8.92 28.29 0.47
C LEU A 68 -7.68 28.29 1.38
N LEU A 69 -6.55 27.82 0.86
CA LEU A 69 -5.28 28.49 1.13
C LEU A 69 -5.19 29.79 0.30
N SER A 70 -6.05 30.75 0.65
CA SER A 70 -5.85 32.18 0.35
C SER A 70 -5.60 32.89 1.66
N ARG A 71 -4.33 33.17 1.96
CA ARG A 71 -3.92 34.40 2.62
C ARG A 71 -2.44 34.67 2.39
#